data_AF-A0A397NED7-F1
#
_entry.id   AF-A0A397NED7-F1
#
_cell.length_a   1.000
_cell.length_b   1.000
_cell.length_c   1.000
_cell.angle_alpha   90.00
_cell.angle_beta   90.00
_cell.angle_gamma   90.00
#
_symmetry.space_group_name_H-M   'P 1'
#
loop_
_entity.id
_entity.type
_entity.pdbx_description
1 polymer ?
#
loop_
_entity_poly.entity_id
_entity_poly.type
_entity_poly.pdbx_seq_one_letter_code
_entity_poly.pdbx_strand_id
1 'polypeptide(L)'
;MSGYSQPAPFLRPWLAAILLILAPYGFAEDVVERFGERPYTGRVDFHVAPPSGKPVTQYGTGSVLLTRSSTGKASLQLQGKVPDSTTQTEITIPGLYDAAGWRSEPGNVQVSIAADGRVSGGGASEGRIFLFSGSFTPTDVRLEVRVTTTQAEGGAPAGTTLSFDYRVKREPMEADQDGEGGCRLVMRPIANFGGGMTMAQVPECD
;
A
#
# COMPACT_ATOMS: atom_id res chain seq x y z
N MET A 1 30.50 -41.10 82.81
CA MET A 1 29.29 -40.49 83.39
C MET A 1 28.79 -39.43 82.42
N SER A 2 27.48 -39.46 82.16
CA SER A 2 26.63 -38.48 81.47
C SER A 2 26.77 -38.32 79.95
N GLY A 3 25.82 -38.97 79.25
CA GLY A 3 25.38 -38.55 77.91
C GLY A 3 24.24 -37.51 77.96
N TYR A 4 23.70 -37.21 76.78
CA TYR A 4 22.41 -36.58 76.37
C TYR A 4 22.72 -35.66 75.16
N SER A 5 22.35 -35.98 73.92
CA SER A 5 21.04 -36.00 73.25
C SER A 5 20.89 -34.80 72.30
N GLN A 6 20.59 -35.07 71.02
CA GLN A 6 20.30 -34.12 69.92
C GLN A 6 18.95 -33.37 70.14
N PRO A 7 18.66 -32.22 69.47
CA PRO A 7 18.19 -32.19 68.07
C PRO A 7 18.66 -30.99 67.21
N ALA A 8 18.69 -31.21 65.90
CA ALA A 8 18.68 -30.15 64.88
C ALA A 8 17.26 -29.60 64.70
N PRO A 9 17.13 -28.38 64.14
CA PRO A 9 16.09 -28.18 63.13
C PRO A 9 16.62 -27.53 61.85
N PHE A 10 16.22 -28.17 60.76
CA PHE A 10 15.99 -27.66 59.41
C PHE A 10 15.53 -26.20 59.36
N LEU A 11 15.97 -25.43 58.34
CA LEU A 11 15.10 -24.50 57.60
C LEU A 11 15.75 -23.98 56.29
N ARG A 12 15.20 -24.50 55.18
CA ARG A 12 14.95 -23.85 53.86
C ARG A 12 16.11 -23.58 52.88
N PRO A 13 16.23 -24.38 51.80
CA PRO A 13 16.82 -23.88 50.57
C PRO A 13 15.83 -22.91 49.89
N TRP A 14 16.29 -21.69 49.57
CA TRP A 14 15.57 -20.78 48.71
C TRP A 14 15.58 -21.35 47.28
N LEU A 15 14.44 -21.92 46.87
CA LEU A 15 14.12 -22.18 45.47
C LEU A 15 14.02 -20.83 44.74
N ALA A 16 15.11 -20.43 44.09
CA ALA A 16 15.06 -19.39 43.06
C ALA A 16 14.31 -19.97 41.85
N ALA A 17 13.01 -19.71 41.78
CA ALA A 17 12.21 -19.98 40.60
C ALA A 17 12.63 -19.02 39.48
N ILE A 18 13.45 -19.50 38.54
CA ILE A 18 13.75 -18.81 37.29
C ILE A 18 12.49 -18.88 36.42
N LEU A 19 11.67 -17.83 36.48
CA LEU A 19 10.63 -17.56 35.49
C LEU A 19 11.32 -17.14 34.19
N LEU A 20 11.61 -18.12 33.33
CA LEU A 20 11.88 -17.89 31.91
C LEU A 20 10.60 -17.29 31.30
N ILE A 21 10.56 -15.95 31.24
CA ILE A 21 9.58 -15.24 30.41
C ILE A 21 9.93 -15.59 28.97
N LEU A 22 9.25 -16.62 28.44
CA LEU A 22 9.09 -16.84 27.02
C LEU A 22 8.36 -15.59 26.50
N ALA A 23 9.11 -14.57 26.10
CA ALA A 23 8.56 -13.49 25.31
C ALA A 23 7.95 -14.16 24.07
N PRO A 24 6.63 -14.03 23.84
CA PRO A 24 6.08 -14.48 22.58
C PRO A 24 6.79 -13.65 21.51
N TYR A 25 7.61 -14.30 20.70
CA TYR A 25 8.00 -13.79 19.40
C TYR A 25 6.70 -13.74 18.57
N GLY A 26 5.87 -12.74 18.84
CA GLY A 26 4.86 -12.31 17.91
C GLY A 26 5.63 -11.80 16.71
N PHE A 27 5.68 -12.60 15.64
CA PHE A 27 6.08 -12.08 14.34
C PHE A 27 5.15 -10.91 14.06
N ALA A 28 5.69 -9.69 14.11
CA ALA A 28 4.93 -8.53 13.73
C ALA A 28 4.58 -8.72 12.25
N GLU A 29 3.28 -8.80 11.97
CA GLU A 29 2.74 -8.92 10.61
C GLU A 29 3.33 -7.79 9.76
N ASP A 30 3.99 -8.13 8.66
CA ASP A 30 4.63 -7.12 7.82
C ASP A 30 3.59 -6.33 7.01
N VAL A 31 3.99 -5.17 6.47
CA VAL A 31 3.08 -4.28 5.73
C VAL A 31 2.43 -4.96 4.51
N VAL A 32 3.09 -5.95 3.92
CA VAL A 32 2.59 -6.68 2.74
C VAL A 32 1.66 -7.81 3.17
N GLU A 33 1.92 -8.49 4.29
CA GLU A 33 0.95 -9.42 4.89
C GLU A 33 -0.36 -8.69 5.23
N ARG A 34 -0.24 -7.51 5.85
CA ARG A 34 -1.39 -6.75 6.32
C ARG A 34 -2.20 -6.08 5.21
N PHE A 35 -1.53 -5.55 4.19
CA PHE A 35 -2.16 -4.69 3.18
C PHE A 35 -1.99 -5.21 1.74
N GLY A 36 -1.17 -6.22 1.51
CA GLY A 36 -0.82 -6.67 0.16
C GLY A 36 -1.60 -7.88 -0.33
N GLU A 37 -1.02 -8.51 -1.37
CA GLU A 37 -1.35 -9.82 -1.95
C GLU A 37 -2.72 -9.97 -2.62
N ARG A 38 -3.72 -9.12 -2.29
CA ARG A 38 -4.98 -9.03 -3.04
C ARG A 38 -5.30 -7.58 -3.36
N PRO A 39 -5.84 -7.30 -4.56
CA PRO A 39 -6.17 -5.94 -4.94
C PRO A 39 -7.35 -5.42 -4.11
N TYR A 40 -7.30 -4.13 -3.80
CA TYR A 40 -8.49 -3.37 -3.45
C TYR A 40 -9.08 -2.85 -4.76
N THR A 41 -10.39 -2.97 -4.94
CA THR A 41 -11.10 -2.51 -6.13
C THR A 41 -12.25 -1.58 -5.74
N GLY A 42 -12.66 -0.71 -6.65
CA GLY A 42 -13.78 0.19 -6.40
C GLY A 42 -13.68 1.48 -7.20
N ARG A 43 -14.16 2.56 -6.60
CA ARG A 43 -14.33 3.84 -7.28
C ARG A 43 -13.03 4.64 -7.30
N VAL A 44 -12.78 5.32 -8.41
CA VAL A 44 -11.77 6.37 -8.54
C VAL A 44 -12.43 7.63 -9.06
N ASP A 45 -12.27 8.75 -8.35
CA ASP A 45 -12.72 10.05 -8.84
C ASP A 45 -11.55 10.74 -9.56
N PHE A 46 -11.75 11.10 -10.82
CA PHE A 46 -10.79 11.79 -11.67
C PHE A 46 -11.16 13.26 -11.72
N HIS A 47 -10.33 14.12 -11.13
CA HIS A 47 -10.61 15.55 -11.06
C HIS A 47 -9.55 16.34 -11.82
N VAL A 48 -9.98 17.20 -12.74
CA VAL A 48 -9.11 18.11 -13.48
C VAL A 48 -9.51 19.55 -13.16
N ALA A 49 -8.61 20.29 -12.54
CA ALA A 49 -8.80 21.67 -12.13
C ALA A 49 -7.73 22.56 -12.81
N PRO A 50 -8.08 23.29 -13.89
CA PRO A 50 -7.19 24.31 -14.44
C PRO A 50 -7.04 25.48 -13.45
N PRO A 51 -5.97 26.29 -13.56
CA PRO A 51 -5.76 27.48 -12.71
C PRO A 51 -6.86 28.53 -12.90
N SER A 52 -7.55 28.50 -14.04
CA SER A 52 -8.68 29.35 -14.37
C SER A 52 -9.72 28.56 -15.16
N GLY A 53 -11.00 28.77 -14.89
CA GLY A 53 -12.11 28.07 -15.55
C GLY A 53 -12.85 27.12 -14.61
N LYS A 54 -13.72 26.28 -15.19
CA LYS A 54 -14.49 25.31 -14.41
C LYS A 54 -13.71 24.00 -14.30
N PRO A 55 -13.60 23.42 -13.09
CA PRO A 55 -13.05 22.09 -12.94
C PRO A 55 -14.02 21.04 -13.51
N VAL A 56 -13.49 19.90 -13.88
CA VAL A 56 -14.23 18.75 -14.38
C VAL A 56 -13.95 17.54 -13.50
N THR A 57 -14.99 16.80 -13.15
CA THR A 57 -14.86 15.52 -12.45
C THR A 57 -15.48 14.41 -13.29
N GLN A 58 -14.73 13.32 -13.46
CA GLN A 58 -15.19 12.07 -14.04
C GLN A 58 -15.06 10.96 -13.00
N TYR A 59 -15.85 9.90 -13.18
CA TYR A 59 -15.86 8.77 -12.26
C TYR A 59 -15.46 7.52 -13.01
N GLY A 60 -14.63 6.71 -12.37
CA GLY A 60 -14.17 5.45 -12.92
C GLY A 60 -14.09 4.36 -11.87
N THR A 61 -13.62 3.21 -12.33
CA THR A 61 -13.22 2.10 -11.48
C THR A 61 -11.71 2.01 -11.44
N GLY A 62 -11.18 1.43 -10.37
CA GLY A 62 -9.74 1.26 -10.25
C GLY A 62 -9.35 0.24 -9.20
N SER A 63 -8.06 -0.05 -9.18
CA SER A 63 -7.46 -0.97 -8.25
C SER A 63 -6.21 -0.39 -7.60
N VAL A 64 -5.94 -0.84 -6.38
CA VAL A 64 -4.71 -0.59 -5.63
C VAL A 64 -4.19 -1.93 -5.13
N LEU A 65 -2.93 -2.24 -5.37
CA LEU A 65 -2.33 -3.51 -4.98
C LEU A 65 -0.89 -3.30 -4.52
N LEU A 66 -0.55 -3.86 -3.36
CA LEU A 66 0.83 -3.96 -2.88
C LEU A 66 1.28 -5.43 -3.02
N THR A 67 2.23 -5.69 -3.92
CA THR A 67 2.66 -7.06 -4.26
C THR A 67 4.10 -7.29 -3.85
N ARG A 68 4.36 -8.38 -3.12
CA ARG A 68 5.72 -8.83 -2.80
C ARG A 68 6.42 -9.32 -4.07
N SER A 69 7.59 -8.76 -4.36
CA SER A 69 8.43 -9.22 -5.48
C SER A 69 9.56 -10.13 -5.00
N SER A 70 10.10 -9.86 -3.81
CA SER A 70 11.09 -10.69 -3.10
C SER A 70 11.13 -10.28 -1.63
N THR A 71 11.88 -10.99 -0.79
CA THR A 71 12.03 -10.63 0.62
C THR A 71 12.51 -9.19 0.78
N GLY A 72 11.73 -8.38 1.50
CA GLY A 72 12.02 -6.96 1.73
C GLY A 72 11.77 -6.04 0.54
N LYS A 73 11.22 -6.56 -0.57
CA LYS A 73 10.84 -5.77 -1.76
C LYS A 73 9.38 -5.98 -2.13
N ALA A 74 8.68 -4.88 -2.39
CA ALA A 74 7.31 -4.90 -2.87
C ALA A 74 7.05 -3.73 -3.80
N SER A 75 6.06 -3.87 -4.68
CA SER A 75 5.66 -2.82 -5.61
C SER A 75 4.23 -2.39 -5.33
N LEU A 76 4.01 -1.08 -5.27
CA LEU A 76 2.67 -0.48 -5.22
C LEU A 76 2.17 -0.26 -6.65
N GLN A 77 1.03 -0.84 -6.97
CA GLN A 77 0.36 -0.74 -8.26
C GLN A 77 -0.95 0.01 -8.09
N LEU A 78 -1.15 1.05 -8.91
CA LEU A 78 -2.39 1.83 -8.98
C LEU A 78 -2.92 1.77 -10.41
N GLN A 79 -4.20 1.44 -10.55
CA GLN A 79 -4.88 1.44 -11.84
C GLN A 79 -6.21 2.14 -11.74
N GLY A 80 -6.59 2.88 -12.77
CA GLY A 80 -7.87 3.56 -12.84
C GLY A 80 -8.32 3.71 -14.27
N LYS A 81 -9.62 3.58 -14.52
CA LYS A 81 -10.22 3.71 -15.85
C LYS A 81 -11.58 4.38 -15.74
N VAL A 82 -11.82 5.39 -16.58
CA VAL A 82 -13.15 5.99 -16.75
C VAL A 82 -13.88 5.23 -17.86
N PRO A 83 -15.11 4.72 -17.62
CA PRO A 83 -15.93 4.10 -18.66
C PRO A 83 -16.13 5.03 -19.87
N ASP A 84 -16.16 4.44 -21.07
CA ASP A 84 -16.42 5.15 -22.33
C ASP A 84 -15.46 6.33 -22.62
N SER A 85 -14.27 6.30 -22.03
CA SER A 85 -13.25 7.33 -22.15
C SER A 85 -11.87 6.71 -22.38
N THR A 86 -10.96 7.49 -22.94
CA THR A 86 -9.53 7.15 -23.03
C THR A 86 -8.77 7.46 -21.74
N THR A 87 -9.43 8.05 -20.74
CA THR A 87 -8.84 8.34 -19.43
C THR A 87 -8.56 7.04 -18.67
N GLN A 88 -7.28 6.66 -18.65
CA GLN A 88 -6.77 5.53 -17.88
C GLN A 88 -5.47 5.94 -17.17
N THR A 89 -5.25 5.41 -15.98
CA THR A 89 -4.00 5.52 -15.23
C THR A 89 -3.48 4.14 -14.90
N GLU A 90 -2.18 3.95 -15.07
CA GLU A 90 -1.47 2.77 -14.62
C GLU A 90 -0.11 3.19 -14.10
N ILE A 91 0.14 2.94 -12.82
CA ILE A 91 1.31 3.41 -12.07
C ILE A 91 1.84 2.20 -11.31
N THR A 92 3.11 1.84 -11.53
CA THR A 92 3.83 0.88 -10.70
C THR A 92 5.01 1.57 -10.04
N ILE A 93 5.07 1.49 -8.70
CA ILE A 93 6.12 2.11 -7.90
C ILE A 93 6.87 0.99 -7.17
N PRO A 94 8.12 0.67 -7.56
CA PRO A 94 8.94 -0.28 -6.84
C PRO A 94 9.36 0.29 -5.49
N GLY A 95 9.54 -0.58 -4.51
CA GLY A 95 9.95 -0.16 -3.18
C GLY A 95 10.49 -1.28 -2.31
N LEU A 96 10.92 -0.87 -1.13
CA LEU A 96 11.43 -1.72 -0.07
C LEU A 96 10.45 -1.69 1.10
N TYR A 97 10.35 -2.80 1.82
CA TYR A 97 9.58 -2.84 3.05
C TYR A 97 10.36 -3.49 4.19
N ASP A 98 10.08 -3.01 5.40
CA ASP A 98 10.59 -3.51 6.66
C ASP A 98 9.54 -3.27 7.76
N ALA A 99 9.94 -3.39 9.03
CA ALA A 99 9.05 -3.20 10.17
C ALA A 99 8.45 -1.78 10.27
N ALA A 100 9.04 -0.76 9.64
CA ALA A 100 8.51 0.60 9.64
C ALA A 100 7.41 0.81 8.57
N GLY A 101 7.28 -0.13 7.63
CA GLY A 101 6.33 -0.06 6.52
C GLY A 101 7.01 -0.24 5.17
N TRP A 102 6.33 0.23 4.12
CA TRP A 102 6.82 0.22 2.75
C TRP A 102 7.23 1.63 2.32
N ARG A 103 8.30 1.74 1.52
CA ARG A 103 8.76 2.99 0.92
C ARG A 103 9.20 2.74 -0.51
N SER A 104 8.89 3.67 -1.41
CA SER A 104 9.40 3.63 -2.77
C SER A 104 10.93 3.66 -2.79
N GLU A 105 11.52 3.19 -3.89
CA GLU A 105 12.95 3.42 -4.13
C GLU A 105 13.27 4.93 -4.15
N PRO A 106 14.50 5.32 -3.76
CA PRO A 106 14.90 6.72 -3.77
C PRO A 106 14.81 7.34 -5.17
N GLY A 107 14.29 8.56 -5.25
CA GLY A 107 14.14 9.28 -6.50
C GLY A 107 13.56 10.68 -6.30
N ASN A 108 13.23 11.33 -7.41
CA ASN A 108 12.65 12.67 -7.45
C ASN A 108 11.21 12.75 -6.90
N VAL A 109 10.50 11.61 -6.93
CA VAL A 109 9.17 11.42 -6.35
C VAL A 109 9.27 10.22 -5.44
N GLN A 110 8.85 10.37 -4.19
CA GLN A 110 8.90 9.31 -3.20
C GLN A 110 7.56 9.18 -2.49
N VAL A 111 7.19 7.95 -2.15
CA VAL A 111 5.97 7.64 -1.41
C VAL A 111 6.23 6.53 -0.41
N SER A 112 5.51 6.58 0.71
CA SER A 112 5.61 5.61 1.79
C SER A 112 4.23 5.22 2.29
N ILE A 113 4.13 3.99 2.76
CA ILE A 113 3.01 3.44 3.52
C ILE A 113 3.60 3.03 4.87
N ALA A 114 3.32 3.80 5.92
CA ALA A 114 3.78 3.48 7.26
C ALA A 114 3.14 2.17 7.77
N ALA A 115 3.73 1.55 8.79
CA ALA A 115 3.22 0.31 9.38
C ALA A 115 1.77 0.41 9.91
N ASP A 116 1.32 1.63 10.26
CA ASP A 116 -0.07 1.91 10.66
C ASP A 116 -1.03 2.09 9.47
N GLY A 117 -0.52 2.03 8.24
CA GLY A 117 -1.27 2.20 6.99
C GLY A 117 -1.29 3.63 6.46
N ARG A 118 -0.71 4.62 7.15
CA ARG A 118 -0.69 6.00 6.65
C ARG A 118 0.15 6.13 5.38
N VAL A 119 -0.43 6.75 4.35
CA VAL A 119 0.29 7.04 3.10
C VAL A 119 0.70 8.50 3.07
N SER A 120 1.96 8.74 2.74
CA SER A 120 2.48 10.08 2.49
C SER A 120 3.61 10.04 1.48
N GLY A 121 3.70 11.09 0.67
CA GLY A 121 4.74 11.19 -0.34
C GLY A 121 4.55 12.39 -1.25
N GLY A 122 5.54 12.59 -2.11
CA GLY A 122 5.50 13.61 -3.13
C GLY A 122 6.88 13.84 -3.73
N GLY A 123 6.96 14.88 -4.55
CA GLY A 123 8.20 15.28 -5.20
C GLY A 123 7.92 16.02 -6.49
N ALA A 124 8.98 16.29 -7.25
CA ALA A 124 8.86 17.00 -8.51
C ALA A 124 9.67 16.29 -9.60
N SER A 125 9.05 16.03 -10.74
CA SER A 125 9.71 15.39 -11.88
C SER A 125 9.09 15.90 -13.18
N GLU A 126 9.94 16.14 -14.19
CA GLU A 126 9.50 16.49 -15.56
C GLU A 126 8.49 17.64 -15.64
N GLY A 127 8.70 18.69 -14.83
CA GLY A 127 7.79 19.83 -14.80
C GLY A 127 6.43 19.54 -14.14
N ARG A 128 6.33 18.49 -13.32
CA ARG A 128 5.14 18.14 -12.55
C ARG A 128 5.48 17.99 -11.07
N ILE A 129 4.58 18.42 -10.20
CA ILE A 129 4.65 18.24 -8.75
C ILE A 129 3.66 17.14 -8.38
N PHE A 130 4.13 16.13 -7.65
CA PHE A 130 3.35 15.00 -7.19
C PHE A 130 3.12 15.11 -5.68
N LEU A 131 1.91 14.75 -5.24
CA LEU A 131 1.55 14.58 -3.85
C LEU A 131 0.76 13.26 -3.70
N PHE A 132 1.15 12.48 -2.71
CA PHE A 132 0.48 11.25 -2.32
C PHE A 132 0.03 11.38 -0.87
N SER A 133 -1.25 11.13 -0.61
CA SER A 133 -1.78 11.14 0.75
C SER A 133 -2.94 10.18 0.91
N GLY A 134 -3.00 9.47 2.03
CA GLY A 134 -4.05 8.48 2.21
C GLY A 134 -3.85 7.55 3.40
N SER A 135 -4.58 6.45 3.36
CA SER A 135 -4.55 5.41 4.38
C SER A 135 -4.92 4.05 3.80
N PHE A 136 -4.23 3.02 4.25
CA PHE A 136 -4.57 1.62 4.06
C PHE A 136 -5.14 1.05 5.36
N THR A 137 -6.21 0.29 5.24
CA THR A 137 -6.66 -0.67 6.25
C THR A 137 -6.66 -2.06 5.62
N PRO A 138 -6.83 -3.14 6.39
CA PRO A 138 -6.95 -4.48 5.81
C PRO A 138 -8.09 -4.61 4.78
N THR A 139 -9.13 -3.77 4.87
CA THR A 139 -10.36 -3.86 4.06
C THR A 139 -10.58 -2.69 3.11
N ASP A 140 -9.98 -1.53 3.35
CA ASP A 140 -10.25 -0.30 2.61
C ASP A 140 -8.95 0.46 2.31
N VAL A 141 -8.89 1.12 1.14
CA VAL A 141 -7.86 2.11 0.82
C VAL A 141 -8.52 3.43 0.42
N ARG A 142 -7.99 4.50 1.01
CA ARG A 142 -8.21 5.88 0.58
C ARG A 142 -6.87 6.42 0.13
N LEU A 143 -6.76 6.85 -1.12
CA LEU A 143 -5.51 7.40 -1.63
C LEU A 143 -5.82 8.52 -2.62
N GLU A 144 -5.33 9.72 -2.33
CA GLU A 144 -5.27 10.81 -3.29
C GLU A 144 -3.87 10.80 -3.94
N VAL A 145 -3.86 10.77 -5.28
CA VAL A 145 -2.70 11.10 -6.09
C VAL A 145 -2.98 12.41 -6.78
N ARG A 146 -2.22 13.46 -6.42
CA ARG A 146 -2.36 14.78 -7.02
C ARG A 146 -1.12 15.12 -7.83
N VAL A 147 -1.35 15.59 -9.05
CA VAL A 147 -0.31 16.02 -10.00
C VAL A 147 -0.61 17.45 -10.41
N THR A 148 0.32 18.37 -10.17
CA THR A 148 0.21 19.76 -10.61
C THR A 148 1.25 20.04 -11.68
N THR A 149 0.81 20.51 -12.85
CA THR A 149 1.72 20.92 -13.93
C THR A 149 2.39 22.25 -13.56
N THR A 150 3.69 22.36 -13.75
CA THR A 150 4.45 23.61 -13.52
C THR A 150 4.62 24.43 -14.79
N GLN A 151 4.37 23.81 -15.95
CA GLN A 151 4.42 24.41 -17.28
C GLN A 151 3.21 23.96 -18.10
N ALA A 152 2.93 24.65 -19.20
CA ALA A 152 1.86 24.24 -20.10
C ALA A 152 2.26 22.97 -20.86
N GLU A 153 1.37 21.98 -20.88
CA GLU A 153 1.64 20.66 -21.48
C GLU A 153 0.32 20.01 -21.93
N GLY A 154 0.30 19.39 -23.12
CA GLY A 154 -0.86 18.58 -23.56
C GLY A 154 -2.18 19.35 -23.65
N GLY A 155 -2.15 20.66 -23.87
CA GLY A 155 -3.33 21.52 -23.87
C GLY A 155 -3.80 21.99 -22.48
N ALA A 156 -3.16 21.53 -21.41
CA ALA A 156 -3.37 22.02 -20.05
C ALA A 156 -2.42 23.20 -19.76
N PRO A 157 -2.92 24.34 -19.25
CA PRO A 157 -2.06 25.44 -18.81
C PRO A 157 -1.23 25.06 -17.57
N ALA A 158 -0.16 25.80 -17.33
CA ALA A 158 0.63 25.70 -16.09
C ALA A 158 -0.27 25.93 -14.86
N GLY A 159 -0.06 25.16 -13.79
CA GLY A 159 -0.87 25.20 -12.58
C GLY A 159 -2.13 24.31 -12.64
N THR A 160 -2.35 23.58 -13.73
CA THR A 160 -3.45 22.61 -13.79
C THR A 160 -3.17 21.48 -12.81
N THR A 161 -4.18 21.15 -12.01
CA THR A 161 -4.13 20.05 -11.05
C THR A 161 -4.98 18.88 -11.55
N LEU A 162 -4.40 17.69 -11.56
CA LEU A 162 -5.05 16.42 -11.80
C LEU A 162 -5.03 15.63 -10.49
N SER A 163 -6.20 15.28 -9.96
CA SER A 163 -6.33 14.43 -8.78
C SER A 163 -7.01 13.11 -9.15
N PHE A 164 -6.48 12.03 -8.61
CA PHE A 164 -7.04 10.69 -8.66
C PHE A 164 -7.35 10.25 -7.23
N ASP A 165 -8.62 10.24 -6.86
CA ASP A 165 -9.08 9.89 -5.52
C ASP A 165 -9.60 8.45 -5.49
N TYR A 166 -8.73 7.54 -5.06
CA TYR A 166 -9.03 6.12 -4.92
C TYR A 166 -9.86 5.87 -3.66
N ARG A 167 -10.98 5.18 -3.86
CA ARG A 167 -11.96 4.78 -2.86
C ARG A 167 -12.30 3.31 -3.07
N VAL A 168 -11.35 2.47 -2.71
CA VAL A 168 -11.34 1.05 -3.08
C VAL A 168 -11.38 0.17 -1.83
N LYS A 169 -11.93 -1.03 -1.98
CA LYS A 169 -12.12 -2.00 -0.90
C LYS A 169 -11.68 -3.38 -1.31
N ARG A 170 -11.35 -4.22 -0.34
CA ARG A 170 -11.12 -5.64 -0.56
C ARG A 170 -12.46 -6.36 -0.43
N GLU A 171 -12.76 -7.24 -1.37
CA GLU A 171 -13.90 -8.13 -1.19
C GLU A 171 -13.61 -9.09 -0.01
N PRO A 172 -14.63 -9.35 0.83
CA PRO A 172 -14.51 -10.39 1.84
C PRO A 172 -14.22 -11.72 1.13
N MET A 173 -13.31 -12.52 1.69
CA MET A 173 -13.19 -13.93 1.27
C MET A 173 -14.44 -14.64 1.77
N GLU A 174 -15.52 -14.60 0.99
CA GLU A 174 -16.58 -15.58 1.14
C GLU A 174 -16.04 -16.91 0.59
N ALA A 175 -16.26 -17.99 1.32
CA ALA A 175 -15.97 -19.33 0.83
C ALA A 175 -16.86 -19.57 -0.38
N ASP A 176 -16.24 -19.88 -1.54
CA ASP A 176 -16.86 -20.26 -2.81
C ASP A 176 -18.35 -20.63 -2.68
N GLN A 177 -19.21 -19.69 -3.06
CA GLN A 177 -20.56 -19.99 -3.50
C GLN A 177 -20.73 -19.34 -4.86
N ASP A 178 -20.71 -20.18 -5.89
CA ASP A 178 -21.16 -19.96 -7.27
C ASP A 178 -21.54 -18.51 -7.61
N GLY A 179 -20.57 -17.77 -8.16
CA GLY A 179 -20.76 -16.46 -8.74
C GLY A 179 -19.94 -16.33 -10.02
N GLU A 180 -20.59 -16.56 -11.16
CA GLU A 180 -20.04 -16.39 -12.50
C GLU A 180 -19.68 -14.91 -12.74
N GLY A 181 -18.41 -14.55 -12.46
CA GLY A 181 -17.89 -13.18 -12.60
C GLY A 181 -16.46 -13.05 -12.06
N GLY A 182 -15.50 -13.78 -12.65
CA GLY A 182 -14.12 -13.82 -12.17
C GLY A 182 -13.19 -12.85 -12.91
N CYS A 183 -12.45 -12.02 -12.16
CA CYS A 183 -11.36 -11.22 -12.72
C CYS A 183 -10.23 -12.14 -13.22
N ARG A 184 -9.86 -12.01 -14.50
CA ARG A 184 -8.78 -12.78 -15.13
C ARG A 184 -7.49 -11.97 -15.16
N LEU A 185 -6.38 -12.57 -14.73
CA LEU A 185 -5.06 -11.95 -14.90
C LEU A 185 -4.63 -11.99 -16.39
N VAL A 186 -4.25 -10.85 -16.92
CA VAL A 186 -3.77 -10.67 -18.30
C VAL A 186 -2.43 -9.93 -18.32
N MET A 187 -1.56 -10.30 -19.26
CA MET A 187 -0.27 -9.64 -19.43
C MET A 187 -0.43 -8.33 -20.22
N ARG A 188 -0.02 -7.19 -19.65
CA ARG A 188 -0.07 -5.89 -20.30
C ARG A 188 1.27 -5.15 -20.21
N PRO A 189 1.61 -4.31 -21.21
CA PRO A 189 2.76 -3.42 -21.14
C PRO A 189 2.43 -2.23 -20.22
N ILE A 190 3.28 -2.02 -19.23
CA ILE A 190 3.20 -0.94 -18.24
C ILE A 190 4.34 0.05 -18.48
N ALA A 191 4.02 1.35 -18.48
CA ALA A 191 5.00 2.41 -18.48
C ALA A 191 5.63 2.54 -17.07
N ASN A 192 6.94 2.38 -16.98
CA ASN A 192 7.69 2.65 -15.75
C ASN A 192 8.04 4.14 -15.65
N PHE A 193 8.11 4.66 -14.42
CA PHE A 193 8.74 5.95 -14.16
C PHE A 193 10.22 5.87 -14.59
N GLY A 194 10.58 6.58 -15.66
CA GLY A 194 11.89 6.47 -16.32
C GLY A 194 11.84 6.11 -17.82
N GLY A 195 10.64 5.95 -18.40
CA GLY A 195 10.46 5.88 -19.86
C GLY A 195 10.60 4.49 -20.49
N GLY A 196 10.79 3.43 -19.68
CA GLY A 196 10.81 2.04 -20.15
C GLY A 196 9.44 1.37 -20.09
N MET A 197 9.12 0.52 -21.07
CA MET A 197 7.94 -0.36 -21.05
C MET A 197 8.32 -1.73 -20.48
N THR A 198 7.58 -2.24 -19.49
CA THR A 198 7.75 -3.61 -18.98
C THR A 198 6.43 -4.37 -18.97
N MET A 199 6.47 -5.68 -19.14
CA MET A 199 5.27 -6.52 -19.13
C MET A 199 4.92 -6.92 -17.69
N ALA A 200 3.68 -6.72 -17.25
CA ALA A 200 3.21 -7.18 -15.94
C ALA A 200 1.83 -7.84 -16.02
N GLN A 201 1.53 -8.68 -15.03
CA GLN A 201 0.21 -9.30 -14.86
C GLN A 201 -0.74 -8.30 -14.22
N VAL A 202 -1.87 -8.07 -14.89
CA VAL A 202 -2.91 -7.10 -14.52
C VAL A 202 -4.24 -7.84 -14.39
N PRO A 203 -5.00 -7.66 -13.30
CA PRO A 203 -6.37 -8.19 -13.21
C PRO A 203 -7.30 -7.43 -14.17
N GLU A 204 -7.98 -8.15 -15.05
CA GLU A 204 -9.03 -7.67 -15.95
C GLU A 204 -10.34 -8.34 -15.52
N CYS A 205 -11.24 -7.54 -14.97
CA CYS A 205 -12.58 -7.98 -14.60
C CYS A 205 -13.54 -7.56 -15.72
N ASP A 206 -14.38 -8.49 -16.17
CA ASP A 206 -15.48 -8.22 -17.11
C ASP A 206 -16.65 -7.51 -16.40
#